data_AF-A0A2R5G4K0-F1
#
_entry.id   AF-A0A2R5G4K0-F1
#
_cell.length_a   1.000
_cell.length_b   1.000
_cell.length_c   1.000
_cell.angle_alpha   90.00
_cell.angle_beta   90.00
_cell.angle_gamma   90.00
#
_symmetry.space_group_name_H-M   'P 1'
#
loop_
_entity.id
_entity.type
_entity.pdbx_description
1 polymer ?
#
loop_
_entity_poly.entity_id
_entity_poly.type
_entity_poly.pdbx_seq_one_letter_code
_entity_poly.pdbx_strand_id
1 'polypeptide(L)'
;MAAMTQDDVQNPADSGKKAAEEAEEEHAERRLQQVEQRSDEDEEESKLGSPASPTSSLASALSLSLALAPQQQLSVSSVSSASSSSSPSSVSSTSASASASASASAAAASSYRSRTASLGKDILNLLSFRRDTSAGSEGQKRRRYRSWSAAAQRKRAGSDASRASGDSKEGEDQQTAHRENCRRAAASARFSLQELLSDDLVAKALAEYCETHLCGENLRCLRAVEKLEAKSDGSSEWLASASAINSRYVKSDAPDWVCLCPTLAKNLQRALETHDKEQVANVLRAAKAEASHTLETDTLPRFVNAALTVAADTEDSQLQTRLLEIHSNKSRKSAQD
;
A
#
# COMPACT_ATOMS: atom_id res chain seq x y z
N MET A 1 -73.21 25.62 -12.14
CA MET A 1 -72.61 24.36 -12.62
C MET A 1 -71.32 24.17 -11.83
N ALA A 2 -71.36 23.31 -10.82
CA ALA A 2 -70.23 23.05 -9.92
C ALA A 2 -69.38 21.91 -10.49
N ALA A 3 -68.09 22.16 -10.66
CA ALA A 3 -67.13 21.18 -11.15
C ALA A 3 -66.74 20.25 -9.99
N MET A 4 -67.02 18.96 -10.16
CA MET A 4 -66.55 17.87 -9.30
C MET A 4 -65.07 17.64 -9.56
N THR A 5 -64.24 17.81 -8.53
CA THR A 5 -62.82 17.40 -8.51
C THR A 5 -62.73 15.91 -8.21
N GLN A 6 -62.03 15.17 -9.07
CA GLN A 6 -61.76 13.73 -8.91
C GLN A 6 -60.66 13.49 -7.87
N ASP A 7 -60.93 12.52 -7.00
CA ASP A 7 -60.06 11.97 -5.97
C ASP A 7 -58.73 11.42 -6.48
N ASP A 8 -57.66 11.77 -5.75
CA ASP A 8 -56.32 11.19 -5.82
C ASP A 8 -56.33 9.75 -5.29
N VAL A 9 -56.15 8.79 -6.19
CA VAL A 9 -55.92 7.38 -5.85
C VAL A 9 -54.46 7.23 -5.40
N GLN A 10 -54.24 7.27 -4.09
CA GLN A 10 -52.94 6.98 -3.48
C GLN A 10 -52.53 5.53 -3.72
N ASN A 11 -51.34 5.37 -4.32
CA ASN A 11 -50.73 4.09 -4.67
C ASN A 11 -50.12 3.43 -3.40
N PRO A 12 -50.60 2.27 -2.93
CA PRO A 12 -50.21 1.67 -1.65
C PRO A 12 -48.80 1.03 -1.64
N ALA A 13 -48.04 1.10 -2.74
CA ALA A 13 -46.73 0.46 -2.85
C ALA A 13 -45.57 1.27 -2.22
N ASP A 14 -45.78 2.54 -1.88
CA ASP A 14 -44.71 3.43 -1.40
C ASP A 14 -44.61 3.55 0.13
N SER A 15 -45.58 3.02 0.87
CA SER A 15 -45.59 3.06 2.35
C SER A 15 -44.62 2.06 2.99
N GLY A 16 -44.24 0.99 2.27
CA GLY A 16 -43.38 -0.07 2.80
C GLY A 16 -41.90 0.30 2.89
N LYS A 17 -41.40 1.19 2.02
CA LYS A 17 -39.99 1.61 2.04
C LYS A 17 -39.68 2.54 3.21
N LYS A 18 -40.62 3.42 3.53
CA LYS A 18 -40.44 4.40 4.61
C LYS A 18 -40.37 3.74 5.99
N ALA A 19 -41.16 2.69 6.22
CA ALA A 19 -41.13 1.93 7.47
C ALA A 19 -39.82 1.13 7.66
N ALA A 20 -39.17 0.70 6.57
CA ALA A 20 -37.89 -0.01 6.66
C ALA A 20 -36.73 0.94 6.98
N GLU A 21 -36.74 2.15 6.40
CA GLU A 21 -35.74 3.18 6.65
C GLU A 21 -35.82 3.72 8.09
N GLU A 22 -37.04 3.94 8.61
CA GLU A 22 -37.27 4.39 9.99
C GLU A 22 -36.85 3.32 11.04
N ALA A 23 -37.01 2.04 10.74
CA ALA A 23 -36.55 0.95 11.60
C ALA A 23 -35.02 0.79 11.63
N GLU A 24 -34.33 1.10 10.52
CA GLU A 24 -32.87 1.06 10.45
C GLU A 24 -32.25 2.25 11.19
N GLU A 25 -32.89 3.42 11.12
CA GLU A 25 -32.48 4.63 11.88
C GLU A 25 -32.64 4.44 13.40
N GLU A 26 -33.77 3.87 13.87
CA GLU A 26 -33.98 3.60 15.30
C GLU A 26 -32.97 2.56 15.84
N HIS A 27 -32.61 1.55 15.04
CA HIS A 27 -31.61 0.56 15.42
C HIS A 27 -30.19 1.15 15.48
N ALA A 28 -29.86 2.12 14.62
CA ALA A 28 -28.59 2.83 14.65
C ALA A 28 -28.47 3.72 15.90
N GLU A 29 -29.52 4.45 16.28
CA GLU A 29 -29.52 5.29 17.50
C GLU A 29 -29.34 4.45 18.78
N ARG A 30 -30.01 3.30 18.88
CA ARG A 30 -29.84 2.39 20.04
C ARG A 30 -28.42 1.85 20.16
N ARG A 31 -27.72 1.64 19.05
CA ARG A 31 -26.30 1.21 19.07
C ARG A 31 -25.37 2.30 19.58
N LEU A 32 -25.64 3.57 19.26
CA LEU A 32 -24.83 4.68 19.75
C LEU A 32 -25.02 4.89 21.26
N GLN A 33 -26.25 4.81 21.77
CA GLN A 33 -26.51 4.91 23.21
C GLN A 33 -25.85 3.79 24.03
N GLN A 34 -25.74 2.56 23.49
CA GLN A 34 -25.03 1.48 24.16
C GLN A 34 -23.51 1.68 24.23
N VAL A 35 -22.92 2.39 23.26
CA VAL A 35 -21.48 2.71 23.27
C VAL A 35 -21.18 3.82 24.28
N GLU A 36 -22.08 4.79 24.41
CA GLU A 36 -21.95 5.87 25.39
C GLU A 36 -22.04 5.34 26.84
N GLN A 37 -23.02 4.47 27.14
CA GLN A 37 -23.14 3.86 28.48
C GLN A 37 -21.94 3.00 28.90
N ARG A 38 -21.21 2.39 27.94
CA ARG A 38 -19.99 1.64 28.23
C ARG A 38 -18.79 2.53 28.54
N SER A 39 -18.80 3.78 28.10
CA SER A 39 -17.66 4.69 28.29
C SER A 39 -17.62 5.28 29.71
N ASP A 40 -18.77 5.33 30.38
CA ASP A 40 -18.88 5.87 31.75
C ASP A 40 -18.50 4.84 32.84
N GLU A 41 -18.60 3.54 32.56
CA GLU A 41 -18.25 2.48 33.52
C GLU A 41 -16.72 2.30 33.68
N ASP A 42 -15.93 2.68 32.68
CA ASP A 42 -14.47 2.55 32.70
C ASP A 42 -13.75 3.71 33.44
N GLU A 43 -14.43 4.84 33.75
CA GLU A 43 -13.82 5.93 34.51
C GLU A 43 -13.87 5.72 36.04
N GLU A 44 -14.85 4.99 36.58
CA GLU A 44 -14.98 4.75 38.03
C GLU A 44 -14.01 3.67 38.57
N GLU A 45 -13.52 2.75 37.73
CA GLU A 45 -12.57 1.71 38.17
C GLU A 45 -11.12 2.23 38.33
N SER A 46 -10.82 3.43 37.81
CA SER A 46 -9.49 4.04 37.91
C SER A 46 -9.19 4.72 39.26
N LYS A 47 -10.14 4.73 40.21
CA LYS A 47 -10.03 5.50 41.47
C LYS A 47 -9.69 4.68 42.72
N LEU A 48 -9.56 3.36 42.62
CA LEU A 48 -9.25 2.49 43.76
C LEU A 48 -7.98 1.66 43.56
N GLY A 49 -6.89 2.11 44.19
CA GLY A 49 -5.86 1.21 44.70
C GLY A 49 -4.52 1.19 43.95
N SER A 50 -3.67 2.19 44.23
CA SER A 50 -2.23 2.01 44.09
C SER A 50 -1.67 1.34 45.36
N PRO A 51 -1.13 0.11 45.30
CA PRO A 51 -0.39 -0.45 46.43
C PRO A 51 0.98 0.21 46.55
N ALA A 52 1.29 0.65 47.77
CA ALA A 52 2.55 1.22 48.18
C ALA A 52 3.73 0.29 47.86
N SER A 53 4.77 0.84 47.23
CA SER A 53 6.09 0.20 47.13
C SER A 53 7.07 0.86 48.10
N PRO A 54 7.92 0.09 48.80
CA PRO A 54 8.80 0.60 49.84
C PRO A 54 10.10 1.21 49.30
N THR A 55 10.67 2.02 50.17
CA THR A 55 11.80 2.92 50.03
C THR A 55 13.17 2.22 50.05
N SER A 56 14.11 2.71 49.25
CA SER A 56 15.54 2.91 49.59
C SER A 56 16.18 3.67 48.42
N SER A 57 16.48 4.96 48.53
CA SER A 57 17.59 5.65 49.21
C SER A 57 18.97 5.40 48.59
N LEU A 58 19.62 6.53 48.23
CA LEU A 58 21.03 6.81 47.85
C LEU A 58 21.16 7.25 46.38
N ALA A 59 21.84 8.32 45.99
CA ALA A 59 22.42 9.50 46.63
C ALA A 59 22.95 10.40 45.49
N SER A 60 23.19 11.68 45.79
CA SER A 60 24.01 12.65 45.03
C SER A 60 23.31 13.32 43.83
N ALA A 61 22.78 14.54 43.94
CA ALA A 61 23.43 15.81 44.25
C ALA A 61 24.56 16.19 43.27
N LEU A 62 24.21 16.94 42.21
CA LEU A 62 25.05 18.02 41.67
C LEU A 62 24.14 19.11 41.10
N SER A 63 24.34 20.32 41.64
CA SER A 63 23.66 21.57 41.34
C SER A 63 24.36 22.36 40.23
N LEU A 64 23.69 23.45 39.80
CA LEU A 64 24.19 24.67 39.13
C LEU A 64 24.37 24.55 37.59
N SER A 65 24.04 25.51 36.73
CA SER A 65 23.42 26.85 36.75
C SER A 65 23.22 27.24 35.27
N LEU A 66 22.09 27.78 34.85
CA LEU A 66 21.83 29.22 34.60
C LEU A 66 22.90 29.98 33.75
N ALA A 67 22.55 30.28 32.49
CA ALA A 67 22.92 31.46 31.67
C ALA A 67 22.17 31.30 30.33
N LEU A 68 21.23 32.12 29.83
CA LEU A 68 20.92 33.55 29.84
C LEU A 68 21.98 34.47 29.21
N ALA A 69 21.76 34.79 27.92
CA ALA A 69 21.96 36.08 27.21
C ALA A 69 22.26 35.84 25.70
N PRO A 70 22.22 36.86 24.82
CA PRO A 70 21.07 37.70 24.48
C PRO A 70 20.85 37.80 22.94
N GLN A 71 19.78 38.52 22.58
CA GLN A 71 19.43 38.95 21.22
C GLN A 71 20.60 39.53 20.41
N GLN A 72 20.59 39.27 19.10
CA GLN A 72 20.94 40.30 18.11
C GLN A 72 19.93 40.31 16.96
N GLN A 73 19.28 41.47 16.82
CA GLN A 73 18.60 41.92 15.62
C GLN A 73 19.64 42.32 14.57
N LEU A 74 19.50 41.83 13.35
CA LEU A 74 20.05 42.48 12.17
C LEU A 74 18.99 42.49 11.06
N SER A 75 18.40 43.66 10.89
CA SER A 75 17.78 44.12 9.65
C SER A 75 18.87 44.57 8.68
N VAL A 76 18.79 44.19 7.39
CA VAL A 76 19.00 45.09 6.25
C VAL A 76 18.55 44.45 4.92
N SER A 77 17.68 45.20 4.24
CA SER A 77 17.70 45.55 2.83
C SER A 77 17.50 44.50 1.73
N SER A 78 16.30 44.58 1.17
CA SER A 78 15.91 44.34 -0.21
C SER A 78 16.91 44.92 -1.24
N VAL A 79 17.24 44.14 -2.26
CA VAL A 79 17.59 44.64 -3.60
C VAL A 79 16.87 43.81 -4.65
N SER A 80 16.20 44.53 -5.54
CA SER A 80 15.46 44.01 -6.68
C SER A 80 16.38 43.90 -7.92
N SER A 81 15.97 43.00 -8.81
CA SER A 81 16.01 43.13 -10.29
C SER A 81 17.22 42.67 -11.11
N ALA A 82 16.86 42.20 -12.31
CA ALA A 82 17.60 41.90 -13.55
C ALA A 82 18.20 40.47 -13.64
N SER A 83 17.75 39.55 -14.50
CA SER A 83 17.55 39.57 -15.98
C SER A 83 18.85 39.67 -16.78
N SER A 84 19.40 38.51 -17.19
CA SER A 84 20.15 38.27 -18.45
C SER A 84 20.82 36.89 -18.35
N SER A 85 20.40 35.85 -19.06
CA SER A 85 20.72 35.54 -20.48
C SER A 85 22.22 35.52 -20.80
N SER A 86 22.82 34.32 -20.84
CA SER A 86 23.82 33.94 -21.84
C SER A 86 24.35 32.53 -21.57
N SER A 87 24.07 31.60 -22.49
CA SER A 87 24.95 30.47 -22.81
C SER A 87 26.32 31.01 -23.26
N PRO A 88 27.42 30.27 -23.07
CA PRO A 88 28.01 29.62 -24.24
C PRO A 88 28.75 28.28 -24.00
N SER A 89 28.66 27.45 -25.03
CA SER A 89 29.63 26.48 -25.59
C SER A 89 30.73 25.82 -24.72
N SER A 90 30.63 24.49 -24.68
CA SER A 90 31.67 23.49 -25.03
C SER A 90 33.15 23.88 -24.96
N VAL A 91 33.88 23.15 -24.10
CA VAL A 91 35.29 22.80 -24.31
C VAL A 91 35.51 21.32 -23.96
N SER A 92 36.11 20.61 -24.89
CA SER A 92 36.69 19.29 -24.71
C SER A 92 38.16 19.46 -24.34
N SER A 93 38.68 18.69 -23.37
CA SER A 93 39.92 17.90 -23.49
C SER A 93 40.43 17.38 -22.14
N THR A 94 40.58 16.05 -22.09
CA THR A 94 41.72 15.28 -21.55
C THR A 94 42.19 15.50 -20.11
N SER A 95 42.04 14.44 -19.30
CA SER A 95 43.19 13.77 -18.67
C SER A 95 42.82 12.37 -18.21
N ALA A 96 43.41 11.37 -18.87
CA ALA A 96 43.54 10.01 -18.36
C ALA A 96 44.50 10.00 -17.17
N SER A 97 44.20 9.17 -16.15
CA SER A 97 45.16 8.41 -15.30
C SER A 97 44.49 8.05 -13.96
N ALA A 98 43.84 6.88 -13.86
CA ALA A 98 43.64 6.15 -12.60
C ALA A 98 43.01 4.78 -12.90
N SER A 99 43.81 3.89 -13.47
CA SER A 99 43.50 2.46 -13.57
C SER A 99 44.18 1.70 -12.44
N ALA A 100 43.38 0.93 -11.69
CA ALA A 100 43.68 -0.39 -11.11
C ALA A 100 43.21 -0.52 -9.65
N SER A 101 41.89 -0.67 -9.45
CA SER A 101 41.31 -1.38 -8.29
C SER A 101 39.77 -1.51 -8.33
N ALA A 102 39.07 -0.85 -9.26
CA ALA A 102 37.59 -0.84 -9.30
C ALA A 102 36.92 -1.88 -10.25
N SER A 103 37.68 -2.78 -10.88
CA SER A 103 37.19 -3.62 -12.00
C SER A 103 36.53 -4.94 -11.60
N ALA A 104 36.63 -5.39 -10.35
CA ALA A 104 35.91 -6.59 -9.88
C ALA A 104 34.46 -6.28 -9.40
N SER A 105 34.25 -5.12 -8.79
CA SER A 105 32.95 -4.75 -8.19
C SER A 105 31.94 -4.20 -9.21
N ALA A 106 32.42 -3.55 -10.28
CA ALA A 106 31.57 -3.03 -11.36
C ALA A 106 31.05 -4.14 -12.30
N ALA A 107 31.83 -5.21 -12.53
CA ALA A 107 31.41 -6.37 -13.30
C ALA A 107 30.35 -7.20 -12.55
N ALA A 108 30.48 -7.32 -11.22
CA ALA A 108 29.45 -7.93 -10.37
C ALA A 108 28.15 -7.10 -10.35
N ALA A 109 28.24 -5.76 -10.22
CA ALA A 109 27.07 -4.87 -10.24
C ALA A 109 26.37 -4.80 -11.63
N SER A 110 27.12 -4.90 -12.72
CA SER A 110 26.59 -4.93 -14.09
C SER A 110 25.94 -6.29 -14.45
N SER A 111 26.52 -7.40 -13.96
CA SER A 111 25.96 -8.75 -14.13
C SER A 111 24.71 -8.97 -13.26
N TYR A 112 24.64 -8.36 -12.06
CA TYR A 112 23.45 -8.38 -11.20
C TYR A 112 22.31 -7.50 -11.76
N ARG A 113 22.62 -6.32 -12.33
CA ARG A 113 21.63 -5.48 -13.05
C ARG A 113 21.08 -6.16 -14.31
N SER A 114 21.90 -6.91 -15.04
CA SER A 114 21.44 -7.62 -16.25
C SER A 114 20.61 -8.87 -15.94
N ARG A 115 20.88 -9.59 -14.84
CA ARG A 115 20.08 -10.77 -14.44
C ARG A 115 18.72 -10.40 -13.82
N THR A 116 18.67 -9.33 -13.02
CA THR A 116 17.40 -8.82 -12.45
C THR A 116 16.49 -8.14 -13.47
N ALA A 117 17.03 -7.62 -14.58
CA ALA A 117 16.27 -7.10 -15.71
C ALA A 117 15.66 -8.20 -16.60
N SER A 118 16.23 -9.40 -16.61
CA SER A 118 15.73 -10.57 -17.35
C SER A 118 14.66 -11.33 -16.58
N LEU A 119 14.78 -11.45 -15.25
CA LEU A 119 13.86 -12.20 -14.40
C LEU A 119 12.54 -11.47 -14.13
N GLY A 120 12.58 -10.14 -14.05
CA GLY A 120 11.37 -9.33 -14.11
C GLY A 120 10.59 -9.63 -15.39
N LYS A 121 11.26 -9.79 -16.54
CA LYS A 121 10.63 -9.97 -17.86
C LYS A 121 9.83 -11.25 -18.03
N ASP A 122 10.10 -12.35 -17.32
CA ASP A 122 9.35 -13.60 -17.50
C ASP A 122 8.10 -13.66 -16.62
N ILE A 123 8.18 -13.15 -15.39
CA ILE A 123 6.99 -12.90 -14.54
C ILE A 123 6.16 -11.77 -15.16
N LEU A 124 6.81 -10.70 -15.62
CA LEU A 124 6.19 -9.63 -16.41
C LEU A 124 5.58 -10.21 -17.68
N ASN A 125 6.23 -11.06 -18.47
CA ASN A 125 5.63 -11.63 -19.69
C ASN A 125 4.42 -12.50 -19.35
N LEU A 126 4.43 -13.27 -18.25
CA LEU A 126 3.24 -14.00 -17.80
C LEU A 126 2.09 -13.06 -17.38
N LEU A 127 2.42 -11.92 -16.75
CA LEU A 127 1.45 -10.91 -16.29
C LEU A 127 1.08 -9.87 -17.37
N SER A 128 1.93 -9.65 -18.37
CA SER A 128 1.84 -8.66 -19.43
C SER A 128 1.39 -9.26 -20.76
N PHE A 129 1.41 -10.58 -20.93
CA PHE A 129 0.62 -11.25 -21.97
C PHE A 129 -0.91 -11.05 -21.75
N ARG A 130 -1.32 -10.64 -20.54
CA ARG A 130 -2.67 -10.06 -20.28
C ARG A 130 -2.82 -8.59 -20.74
N ARG A 131 -1.72 -7.85 -20.90
CA ARG A 131 -1.69 -6.38 -21.14
C ARG A 131 -1.95 -5.99 -22.61
N ASP A 132 -1.80 -6.91 -23.57
CA ASP A 132 -2.22 -6.71 -24.98
C ASP A 132 -3.74 -6.75 -25.20
N THR A 133 -4.53 -6.57 -24.14
CA THR A 133 -5.98 -6.40 -24.21
C THR A 133 -6.41 -4.94 -24.20
N SER A 134 -5.56 -3.97 -23.88
CA SER A 134 -6.02 -2.58 -23.71
C SER A 134 -6.34 -1.83 -25.02
N ALA A 135 -5.87 -2.31 -26.18
CA ALA A 135 -6.09 -1.66 -27.48
C ALA A 135 -7.08 -2.37 -28.43
N GLY A 136 -7.80 -3.39 -27.96
CA GLY A 136 -8.77 -4.14 -28.76
C GLY A 136 -10.20 -3.87 -28.33
N SER A 137 -11.12 -3.72 -29.29
CA SER A 137 -12.56 -3.65 -29.01
C SER A 137 -13.01 -4.87 -28.20
N GLU A 138 -14.03 -4.71 -27.34
CA GLU A 138 -14.51 -5.77 -26.44
C GLU A 138 -14.77 -7.12 -27.15
N GLY A 139 -15.15 -7.07 -28.43
CA GLY A 139 -15.33 -8.25 -29.28
C GLY A 139 -14.04 -9.03 -29.60
N GLN A 140 -12.89 -8.34 -29.73
CA GLN A 140 -11.58 -8.99 -29.91
C GLN A 140 -11.09 -9.65 -28.62
N LYS A 141 -11.38 -9.05 -27.45
CA LYS A 141 -11.06 -9.64 -26.13
C LYS A 141 -11.76 -10.99 -25.94
N ARG A 142 -13.06 -11.08 -26.25
CA ARG A 142 -13.84 -12.33 -26.16
C ARG A 142 -13.37 -13.42 -27.13
N ARG A 143 -12.98 -13.06 -28.36
CA ARG A 143 -12.44 -14.03 -29.34
C ARG A 143 -11.07 -14.59 -28.92
N ARG A 144 -10.17 -13.76 -28.39
CA ARG A 144 -8.86 -14.22 -27.90
C ARG A 144 -8.99 -15.13 -26.69
N TYR A 145 -9.88 -14.81 -25.73
CA TYR A 145 -10.15 -15.65 -24.57
C TYR A 145 -10.67 -17.04 -24.96
N ARG A 146 -11.57 -17.14 -25.97
CA ARG A 146 -12.03 -18.43 -26.52
C ARG A 146 -10.91 -19.21 -27.22
N SER A 147 -10.02 -18.55 -27.96
CA SER A 147 -8.89 -19.22 -28.60
C SER A 147 -7.87 -19.74 -27.58
N TRP A 148 -7.69 -19.03 -26.47
CA TRP A 148 -6.78 -19.42 -25.40
C TRP A 148 -7.32 -20.59 -24.58
N SER A 149 -8.62 -20.59 -24.26
CA SER A 149 -9.31 -21.75 -23.68
C SER A 149 -9.16 -23.00 -24.56
N ALA A 150 -9.31 -22.86 -25.88
CA ALA A 150 -9.13 -23.96 -26.82
C ALA A 150 -7.65 -24.42 -26.93
N ALA A 151 -6.68 -23.51 -26.87
CA ALA A 151 -5.25 -23.84 -26.91
C ALA A 151 -4.75 -24.48 -25.60
N ALA A 152 -5.24 -24.01 -24.45
CA ALA A 152 -4.97 -24.60 -23.15
C ALA A 152 -5.59 -26.00 -23.02
N GLN A 153 -6.81 -26.21 -23.56
CA GLN A 153 -7.42 -27.53 -23.67
C GLN A 153 -6.63 -28.47 -24.59
N ARG A 154 -6.08 -27.99 -25.70
CA ARG A 154 -5.23 -28.79 -26.59
C ARG A 154 -3.88 -29.18 -25.97
N LYS A 155 -3.26 -28.30 -25.17
CA LYS A 155 -2.03 -28.65 -24.43
C LYS A 155 -2.29 -29.73 -23.38
N ARG A 156 -3.43 -29.68 -22.67
CA ARG A 156 -3.83 -30.75 -21.74
C ARG A 156 -4.11 -32.06 -22.47
N ALA A 157 -4.83 -32.02 -23.61
CA ALA A 157 -5.09 -33.20 -24.43
C ALA A 157 -3.81 -33.80 -25.08
N GLY A 158 -2.79 -32.98 -25.36
CA GLY A 158 -1.50 -33.45 -25.87
C GLY A 158 -0.57 -34.05 -24.82
N SER A 159 -0.64 -33.57 -23.57
CA SER A 159 0.13 -34.12 -22.45
C SER A 159 -0.37 -35.49 -21.99
N ASP A 160 -1.66 -35.80 -22.17
CA ASP A 160 -2.20 -37.14 -21.84
C ASP A 160 -1.80 -38.22 -22.84
N ALA A 161 -1.48 -37.86 -24.10
CA ALA A 161 -1.13 -38.82 -25.15
C ALA A 161 0.31 -39.39 -25.04
N SER A 162 1.18 -38.79 -24.21
CA SER A 162 2.58 -39.22 -24.07
C SER A 162 2.87 -39.98 -22.76
N ARG A 163 1.85 -40.26 -21.94
CA ARG A 163 2.01 -40.80 -20.57
C ARG A 163 1.85 -42.33 -20.50
N ALA A 164 2.28 -43.03 -21.55
CA ALA A 164 2.20 -44.50 -21.68
C ALA A 164 3.54 -45.24 -21.44
N SER A 165 4.50 -44.63 -20.74
CA SER A 165 5.67 -45.31 -20.19
C SER A 165 5.55 -45.34 -18.66
N GLY A 166 5.03 -46.45 -18.14
CA GLY A 166 4.86 -46.66 -16.71
C GLY A 166 6.19 -46.97 -16.04
N ASP A 167 6.75 -46.02 -15.29
CA ASP A 167 7.61 -46.32 -14.12
C ASP A 167 7.96 -45.12 -13.22
N SER A 168 7.16 -44.04 -13.17
CA SER A 168 7.47 -42.87 -12.31
C SER A 168 6.27 -42.21 -11.64
N LYS A 169 5.22 -42.98 -11.35
CA LYS A 169 4.01 -42.46 -10.68
C LYS A 169 4.26 -42.01 -9.24
N GLU A 170 5.18 -42.65 -8.52
CA GLU A 170 5.44 -42.35 -7.10
C GLU A 170 6.15 -41.00 -6.88
N GLY A 171 6.89 -40.48 -7.87
CA GLY A 171 7.59 -39.20 -7.77
C GLY A 171 6.67 -37.98 -7.98
N GLU A 172 5.65 -38.10 -8.83
CA GLU A 172 4.71 -37.02 -9.13
C GLU A 172 3.77 -36.71 -7.94
N ASP A 173 3.37 -37.75 -7.19
CA ASP A 173 2.50 -37.59 -6.02
C ASP A 173 3.21 -36.88 -4.85
N GLN A 174 4.53 -37.08 -4.68
CA GLN A 174 5.31 -36.38 -3.64
C GLN A 174 5.54 -34.90 -3.97
N GLN A 175 5.83 -34.58 -5.24
CA GLN A 175 5.99 -33.17 -5.65
C GLN A 175 4.68 -32.39 -5.55
N THR A 176 3.56 -32.99 -5.93
CA THR A 176 2.24 -32.33 -5.84
C THR A 176 1.84 -32.08 -4.38
N ALA A 177 2.05 -33.06 -3.48
CA ALA A 177 1.81 -32.88 -2.05
C ALA A 177 2.70 -31.78 -1.43
N HIS A 178 3.97 -31.71 -1.81
CA HIS A 178 4.88 -30.66 -1.33
C HIS A 178 4.43 -29.27 -1.79
N ARG A 179 4.06 -29.10 -3.08
CA ARG A 179 3.54 -27.84 -3.62
C ARG A 179 2.27 -27.41 -2.90
N GLU A 180 1.35 -28.34 -2.64
CA GLU A 180 0.11 -28.02 -1.94
C GLU A 180 0.35 -27.64 -0.47
N ASN A 181 1.27 -28.32 0.22
CA ASN A 181 1.67 -27.96 1.59
C ASN A 181 2.32 -26.57 1.66
N CYS A 182 3.22 -26.24 0.74
CA CYS A 182 3.81 -24.89 0.64
C CYS A 182 2.73 -23.84 0.38
N ARG A 183 1.76 -24.14 -0.50
CA ARG A 183 0.64 -23.24 -0.79
C ARG A 183 -0.24 -23.02 0.42
N ARG A 184 -0.58 -24.07 1.17
CA ARG A 184 -1.38 -23.96 2.42
C ARG A 184 -0.62 -23.17 3.49
N ALA A 185 0.66 -23.47 3.71
CA ALA A 185 1.49 -22.78 4.69
C ALA A 185 1.59 -21.28 4.38
N ALA A 186 1.80 -20.92 3.11
CA ALA A 186 1.91 -19.53 2.71
C ALA A 186 0.55 -18.82 2.57
N ALA A 187 -0.56 -19.55 2.38
CA ALA A 187 -1.91 -19.00 2.51
C ALA A 187 -2.30 -18.74 3.98
N SER A 188 -1.79 -19.53 4.92
CA SER A 188 -1.95 -19.29 6.36
C SER A 188 -0.98 -18.25 6.92
N ALA A 189 0.08 -17.93 6.18
CA ALA A 189 1.07 -16.94 6.58
C ALA A 189 0.46 -15.54 6.59
N ARG A 190 0.44 -14.90 7.76
CA ARG A 190 0.05 -13.50 7.89
C ARG A 190 1.28 -12.62 7.61
N PHE A 191 1.43 -12.17 6.37
CA PHE A 191 2.43 -11.18 5.99
C PHE A 191 1.95 -9.78 6.38
N SER A 192 2.81 -8.97 7.01
CA SER A 192 2.53 -7.53 7.17
C SER A 192 2.95 -6.76 5.92
N LEU A 193 2.33 -5.61 5.67
CA LEU A 193 2.71 -4.77 4.54
C LEU A 193 4.17 -4.31 4.65
N GLN A 194 4.58 -3.92 5.86
CA GLN A 194 5.94 -3.45 6.13
C GLN A 194 7.00 -4.52 5.85
N GLU A 195 6.73 -5.78 6.18
CA GLU A 195 7.63 -6.91 5.88
C GLU A 195 7.84 -7.03 4.36
N LEU A 196 6.76 -7.00 3.59
CA LEU A 196 6.83 -7.14 2.13
C LEU A 196 7.46 -5.93 1.44
N LEU A 197 7.25 -4.72 1.97
CA LEU A 197 7.84 -3.48 1.45
C LEU A 197 9.32 -3.34 1.80
N SER A 198 9.82 -4.06 2.81
CA SER A 198 11.23 -4.04 3.19
C SER A 198 12.16 -4.84 2.27
N ASP A 199 11.61 -5.77 1.48
CA ASP A 199 12.35 -6.51 0.46
C ASP A 199 12.12 -5.88 -0.93
N ASP A 200 13.18 -5.36 -1.55
CA ASP A 200 13.10 -4.65 -2.84
C ASP A 200 12.46 -5.46 -3.97
N LEU A 201 12.72 -6.77 -4.01
CA LEU A 201 12.18 -7.66 -5.05
C LEU A 201 10.68 -7.82 -4.84
N VAL A 202 10.26 -8.11 -3.62
CA VAL A 202 8.85 -8.30 -3.25
C VAL A 202 8.07 -7.00 -3.40
N ALA A 203 8.63 -5.87 -2.96
CA ALA A 203 8.02 -4.54 -3.09
C ALA A 203 7.80 -4.14 -4.55
N LYS A 204 8.73 -4.50 -5.45
CA LYS A 204 8.59 -4.29 -6.89
C LYS A 204 7.50 -5.18 -7.49
N ALA A 205 7.48 -6.47 -7.13
CA ALA A 205 6.46 -7.40 -7.58
C ALA A 205 5.05 -7.00 -7.11
N LEU A 206 4.92 -6.51 -5.87
CA LEU A 206 3.66 -5.99 -5.34
C LEU A 206 3.20 -4.75 -6.10
N ALA A 207 4.09 -3.80 -6.38
CA ALA A 207 3.74 -2.60 -7.14
C ALA A 207 3.24 -2.94 -8.56
N GLU A 208 3.91 -3.87 -9.23
CA GLU A 208 3.52 -4.35 -10.56
C GLU A 208 2.17 -5.11 -10.53
N TYR A 209 1.95 -5.92 -9.50
CA TYR A 209 0.68 -6.59 -9.27
C TYR A 209 -0.45 -5.57 -9.15
N CYS A 210 -0.27 -4.54 -8.32
CA CYS A 210 -1.24 -3.47 -8.13
C CYS A 210 -1.53 -2.70 -9.42
N GLU A 211 -0.51 -2.41 -10.23
CA GLU A 211 -0.71 -1.76 -11.54
C GLU A 211 -1.51 -2.63 -12.51
N THR A 212 -1.23 -3.94 -12.54
CA THR A 212 -1.90 -4.89 -13.44
C THR A 212 -3.36 -5.10 -13.06
N HIS A 213 -3.69 -4.99 -11.77
CA HIS A 213 -5.03 -5.20 -11.23
C HIS A 213 -5.79 -3.89 -10.94
N LEU A 214 -5.22 -2.74 -11.32
CA LEU A 214 -5.82 -1.41 -11.13
C LEU A 214 -6.20 -1.13 -9.66
N CYS A 215 -5.34 -1.54 -8.72
CA CYS A 215 -5.51 -1.33 -7.27
C CYS A 215 -4.25 -0.71 -6.63
N GLY A 216 -3.57 0.16 -7.38
CA GLY A 216 -2.29 0.77 -6.98
C GLY A 216 -2.41 2.12 -6.28
N GLU A 217 -3.60 2.71 -6.25
CA GLU A 217 -3.88 4.00 -5.63
C GLU A 217 -3.52 4.04 -4.15
N ASN A 218 -3.88 3.00 -3.38
CA ASN A 218 -3.53 2.88 -1.97
C ASN A 218 -2.01 2.86 -1.74
N LEU A 219 -1.28 2.07 -2.54
CA LEU A 219 0.18 1.95 -2.44
C LEU A 219 0.88 3.26 -2.86
N ARG A 220 0.38 3.93 -3.90
CA ARG A 220 0.89 5.22 -4.35
C ARG A 220 0.64 6.32 -3.31
N CYS A 221 -0.53 6.35 -2.70
CA CYS A 221 -0.88 7.26 -1.62
C CYS A 221 0.05 7.07 -0.42
N LEU A 222 0.22 5.83 0.05
CA LEU A 222 1.10 5.47 1.16
C LEU A 222 2.54 5.99 0.92
N ARG A 223 3.12 5.69 -0.25
CA ARG A 223 4.48 6.16 -0.61
C ARG A 223 4.57 7.68 -0.72
N ALA A 224 3.52 8.35 -1.18
CA ALA A 224 3.49 9.80 -1.27
C ALA A 224 3.48 10.45 0.12
N VAL A 225 2.71 9.89 1.07
CA VAL A 225 2.70 10.34 2.45
C VAL A 225 4.04 10.07 3.13
N GLU A 226 4.64 8.88 2.98
CA GLU A 226 5.98 8.59 3.51
C GLU A 226 7.05 9.54 2.99
N LYS A 227 7.01 9.85 1.69
CA LYS A 227 7.92 10.82 1.08
C LYS A 227 7.72 12.24 1.64
N LEU A 228 6.50 12.59 2.03
CA LEU A 228 6.21 13.86 2.70
C LEU A 228 6.72 13.85 4.14
N GLU A 229 6.48 12.77 4.89
CA GLU A 229 6.94 12.59 6.27
C GLU A 229 8.48 12.65 6.37
N ALA A 230 9.19 12.15 5.35
CA ALA A 230 10.65 12.22 5.27
C ALA A 230 11.19 13.64 5.04
N LYS A 231 10.36 14.60 4.63
CA LYS A 231 10.76 16.01 4.51
C LYS A 231 10.62 16.66 5.89
N SER A 232 11.75 16.96 6.52
CA SER A 232 11.83 17.60 7.85
C SER A 232 11.39 19.07 7.85
N ASP A 233 11.26 19.67 6.67
CA ASP A 233 11.23 21.11 6.57
C ASP A 233 9.77 21.53 6.46
N GLY A 234 9.26 22.19 7.50
CA GLY A 234 7.96 22.87 7.49
C GLY A 234 7.93 24.07 6.54
N SER A 235 8.58 24.00 5.39
CA SER A 235 8.59 25.02 4.36
C SER A 235 7.25 25.07 3.63
N SER A 236 7.05 26.12 2.83
CA SER A 236 5.92 26.22 1.90
C SER A 236 5.83 25.02 0.95
N GLU A 237 6.96 24.36 0.65
CA GLU A 237 7.00 23.18 -0.21
C GLU A 237 6.36 21.95 0.44
N TRP A 238 6.38 21.85 1.77
CA TRP A 238 5.72 20.78 2.51
C TRP A 238 4.21 20.89 2.36
N LEU A 239 3.64 22.08 2.58
CA LEU A 239 2.21 22.33 2.39
C LEU A 239 1.79 22.15 0.93
N ALA A 240 2.61 22.57 -0.04
CA ALA A 240 2.36 22.32 -1.46
C ALA A 240 2.33 20.82 -1.77
N SER A 241 3.24 20.04 -1.18
CA SER A 241 3.28 18.58 -1.33
C SER A 241 2.06 17.91 -0.68
N ALA A 242 1.63 18.36 0.51
CA ALA A 242 0.42 17.88 1.17
C ALA A 242 -0.86 18.19 0.35
N SER A 243 -0.95 19.39 -0.21
CA SER A 243 -2.05 19.79 -1.10
C SER A 243 -2.08 18.95 -2.39
N ALA A 244 -0.92 18.60 -2.93
CA ALA A 244 -0.81 17.69 -4.08
C ALA A 244 -1.29 16.27 -3.74
N ILE A 245 -0.97 15.76 -2.55
CA ILE A 245 -1.49 14.46 -2.07
C ILE A 245 -3.01 14.51 -1.95
N ASN A 246 -3.55 15.56 -1.32
CA ASN A 246 -5.01 15.73 -1.18
C ASN A 246 -5.72 15.72 -2.54
N SER A 247 -5.21 16.52 -3.49
CA SER A 247 -5.81 16.64 -4.82
C SER A 247 -5.68 15.38 -5.68
N ARG A 248 -4.66 14.56 -5.43
CA ARG A 248 -4.40 13.36 -6.22
C ARG A 248 -5.07 12.10 -5.67
N TYR A 249 -5.23 11.99 -4.35
CA TYR A 249 -5.68 10.75 -3.70
C TYR A 249 -6.90 10.90 -2.81
N VAL A 250 -7.19 12.09 -2.25
CA VAL A 250 -8.19 12.20 -1.15
C VAL A 250 -9.48 12.86 -1.60
N LYS A 251 -9.42 13.89 -2.45
CA LYS A 251 -10.62 14.56 -2.96
C LYS A 251 -11.53 13.57 -3.70
N SER A 252 -12.84 13.79 -3.62
CA SER A 252 -13.83 12.93 -4.27
C SER A 252 -13.70 12.85 -5.80
N ASP A 253 -13.12 13.87 -6.42
CA ASP A 253 -12.84 13.95 -7.86
C ASP A 253 -11.38 13.62 -8.20
N ALA A 254 -10.62 13.07 -7.25
CA ALA A 254 -9.22 12.78 -7.43
C ALA A 254 -9.00 11.65 -8.46
N PRO A 255 -7.99 11.77 -9.34
CA PRO A 255 -7.74 10.78 -10.39
C PRO A 255 -7.28 9.42 -9.85
N ASP A 256 -6.56 9.40 -8.74
CA ASP A 256 -6.13 8.20 -8.02
C ASP A 256 -6.88 8.13 -6.67
N TRP A 257 -8.20 8.39 -6.67
CA TRP A 257 -9.00 8.45 -5.45
C TRP A 257 -8.87 7.17 -4.61
N VAL A 258 -8.48 7.36 -3.35
CA VAL A 258 -8.41 6.32 -2.33
C VAL A 258 -9.69 6.36 -1.51
N CYS A 259 -10.30 5.19 -1.31
CA CYS A 259 -11.50 5.04 -0.51
C CYS A 259 -11.20 5.22 0.99
N LEU A 260 -11.12 6.48 1.41
CA LEU A 260 -10.93 6.89 2.80
C LEU A 260 -12.25 7.23 3.48
N CYS A 261 -12.26 7.26 4.82
CA CYS A 261 -13.40 7.74 5.58
C CYS A 261 -13.77 9.20 5.18
N PRO A 262 -15.05 9.51 4.88
CA PRO A 262 -15.46 10.84 4.43
C PRO A 262 -15.13 11.97 5.43
N THR A 263 -15.12 11.67 6.73
CA THR A 263 -14.74 12.63 7.77
C THR A 263 -13.25 12.98 7.68
N LEU A 264 -12.40 12.01 7.35
CA LEU A 264 -10.97 12.19 7.20
C LEU A 264 -10.63 13.09 6.02
N ALA A 265 -11.31 12.91 4.88
CA ALA A 265 -11.17 13.78 3.72
C ALA A 265 -11.56 15.24 4.03
N LYS A 266 -12.68 15.45 4.73
CA LYS A 266 -13.13 16.79 5.17
C LYS A 266 -12.15 17.43 6.16
N ASN A 267 -11.63 16.65 7.10
CA ASN A 267 -10.65 17.13 8.08
C ASN A 267 -9.34 17.54 7.41
N LEU A 268 -8.88 16.78 6.41
CA LEU A 268 -7.68 17.13 5.64
C LEU A 268 -7.87 18.44 4.89
N GLN A 269 -9.03 18.61 4.25
CA GLN A 269 -9.36 19.84 3.55
C GLN A 269 -9.35 21.05 4.50
N ARG A 270 -10.01 20.94 5.65
CA ARG A 270 -10.03 22.00 6.68
C ARG A 270 -8.61 22.33 7.18
N ALA A 271 -7.81 21.31 7.46
CA ALA A 271 -6.43 21.49 7.94
C ALA A 271 -5.54 22.18 6.88
N LEU A 272 -5.76 21.91 5.59
CA LEU A 272 -5.05 22.58 4.50
C LEU A 272 -5.48 24.04 4.34
N GLU A 273 -6.76 24.37 4.56
CA GLU A 273 -7.29 25.74 4.52
C GLU A 273 -6.78 26.60 5.69
N THR A 274 -6.62 26.03 6.87
CA THR A 274 -6.04 26.72 8.04
C THR A 274 -4.51 26.79 8.01
N HIS A 275 -3.88 26.06 7.08
CA HIS A 275 -2.43 25.88 7.00
C HIS A 275 -1.79 25.34 8.29
N ASP A 276 -2.56 24.62 9.12
CA ASP A 276 -2.07 23.99 10.35
C ASP A 276 -1.33 22.69 10.01
N LYS A 277 0.01 22.75 10.07
CA LYS A 277 0.88 21.64 9.69
C LYS A 277 0.69 20.41 10.56
N GLU A 278 0.48 20.60 11.86
CA GLU A 278 0.35 19.49 12.79
C GLU A 278 -0.95 18.74 12.52
N GLN A 279 -2.05 19.47 12.30
CA GLN A 279 -3.31 18.87 11.88
C GLN A 279 -3.19 18.16 10.53
N VAL A 280 -2.57 18.78 9.52
CA VAL A 280 -2.37 18.14 8.21
C VAL A 280 -1.56 16.85 8.35
N ALA A 281 -0.47 16.86 9.12
CA ALA A 281 0.36 15.69 9.33
C ALA A 281 -0.40 14.56 10.04
N ASN A 282 -1.18 14.89 11.07
CA ASN A 282 -1.99 13.91 11.81
C ASN A 282 -3.07 13.28 10.92
N VAL A 283 -3.76 14.08 10.11
CA VAL A 283 -4.79 13.57 9.19
C VAL A 283 -4.16 12.73 8.07
N LEU A 284 -3.02 13.12 7.52
CA LEU A 284 -2.31 12.31 6.52
C LEU A 284 -1.78 10.99 7.08
N ARG A 285 -1.35 10.97 8.35
CA ARG A 285 -0.96 9.73 9.04
C ARG A 285 -2.15 8.78 9.21
N ALA A 286 -3.33 9.33 9.52
CA ALA A 286 -4.57 8.55 9.56
C ALA A 286 -4.96 8.03 8.16
N ALA A 287 -4.83 8.85 7.11
CA ALA A 287 -5.06 8.41 5.73
C ALA A 287 -4.11 7.26 5.32
N LYS A 288 -2.83 7.37 5.71
CA LYS A 288 -1.81 6.33 5.49
C LYS A 288 -2.19 5.03 6.21
N ALA A 289 -2.71 5.11 7.43
CA ALA A 289 -3.16 3.94 8.19
C ALA A 289 -4.35 3.24 7.51
N GLU A 290 -5.37 3.99 7.05
CA GLU A 290 -6.51 3.42 6.30
C GLU A 290 -6.07 2.79 4.96
N ALA A 291 -5.18 3.45 4.21
CA ALA A 291 -4.66 2.91 2.96
C ALA A 291 -3.84 1.63 3.19
N SER A 292 -3.03 1.62 4.26
CA SER A 292 -2.26 0.43 4.68
C SER A 292 -3.20 -0.72 5.07
N HIS A 293 -4.23 -0.44 5.86
CA HIS A 293 -5.23 -1.43 6.26
C HIS A 293 -5.95 -2.03 5.05
N THR A 294 -6.32 -1.22 4.07
CA THR A 294 -6.94 -1.68 2.81
C THR A 294 -6.00 -2.57 2.01
N LEU A 295 -4.71 -2.21 1.91
CA LEU A 295 -3.71 -3.05 1.27
C LEU A 295 -3.56 -4.38 1.99
N GLU A 296 -3.47 -4.38 3.32
CA GLU A 296 -3.26 -5.59 4.13
C GLU A 296 -4.44 -6.56 4.11
N THR A 297 -5.67 -6.03 4.14
CA THR A 297 -6.88 -6.84 4.20
C THR A 297 -7.31 -7.37 2.84
N ASP A 298 -7.16 -6.58 1.78
CA ASP A 298 -7.70 -6.91 0.46
C ASP A 298 -6.59 -7.25 -0.55
N THR A 299 -5.58 -6.40 -0.69
CA THR A 299 -4.59 -6.54 -1.77
C THR A 299 -3.52 -7.60 -1.48
N LEU A 300 -2.96 -7.61 -0.26
CA LEU A 300 -1.88 -8.53 0.11
C LEU A 300 -2.28 -10.00 0.02
N PRO A 301 -3.45 -10.46 0.53
CA PRO A 301 -3.81 -11.87 0.44
C PRO A 301 -3.93 -12.34 -1.01
N ARG A 302 -4.48 -11.49 -1.89
CA ARG A 302 -4.61 -11.77 -3.33
C ARG A 302 -3.26 -11.77 -4.04
N PHE A 303 -2.38 -10.82 -3.72
CA PHE A 303 -1.01 -10.77 -4.23
C PHE A 303 -0.21 -12.02 -3.84
N VAL A 304 -0.20 -12.37 -2.55
CA VAL A 304 0.54 -13.52 -2.03
C VAL A 304 0.03 -14.81 -2.68
N ASN A 305 -1.28 -15.03 -2.74
CA ASN A 305 -1.85 -16.21 -3.41
C ASN A 305 -1.50 -16.25 -4.90
N ALA A 306 -1.52 -15.11 -5.59
CA ALA A 306 -1.11 -15.03 -7.00
C ALA A 306 0.38 -15.35 -7.18
N ALA A 307 1.24 -14.77 -6.36
CA ALA A 307 2.69 -15.00 -6.40
C ALA A 307 3.04 -16.47 -6.16
N LEU A 308 2.41 -17.11 -5.17
CA LEU A 308 2.59 -18.53 -4.87
C LEU A 308 2.06 -19.45 -5.97
N THR A 309 0.95 -19.07 -6.61
CA THR A 309 0.38 -19.85 -7.70
C THR A 309 1.29 -19.81 -8.94
N VAL A 310 1.78 -18.62 -9.31
CA VAL A 310 2.72 -18.47 -10.44
C VAL A 310 4.02 -19.23 -10.16
N ALA A 311 4.51 -19.14 -8.92
CA ALA A 311 5.72 -19.84 -8.53
C ALA A 311 5.60 -21.37 -8.57
N ALA A 312 4.41 -21.92 -8.27
CA ALA A 312 4.20 -23.36 -8.38
C ALA A 312 4.35 -23.88 -9.82
N ASP A 313 4.19 -23.00 -10.82
CA ASP A 313 4.35 -23.33 -12.24
C ASP A 313 5.79 -23.08 -12.75
N THR A 314 6.61 -22.34 -11.99
CA THR A 314 7.99 -21.98 -12.35
C THR A 314 8.95 -22.41 -11.25
N GLU A 315 9.72 -23.49 -11.49
CA GLU A 315 10.63 -24.08 -10.49
C GLU A 315 11.71 -23.11 -9.95
N ASP A 316 11.97 -22.00 -10.66
CA ASP A 316 12.98 -20.98 -10.32
C ASP A 316 12.41 -19.64 -9.84
N SER A 317 11.25 -19.63 -9.18
CA SER A 317 10.68 -18.36 -8.69
C SER A 317 11.42 -17.82 -7.47
N GLN A 318 12.41 -16.95 -7.69
CA GLN A 318 13.07 -16.18 -6.64
C GLN A 318 12.08 -15.47 -5.70
N LEU A 319 10.92 -15.06 -6.23
CA LEU A 319 9.86 -14.42 -5.45
C LEU A 319 9.27 -15.38 -4.40
N GLN A 320 9.08 -16.65 -4.74
CA GLN A 320 8.61 -17.67 -3.79
C GLN A 320 9.64 -17.93 -2.70
N THR A 321 10.91 -18.07 -3.08
CA THR A 321 12.00 -18.24 -2.11
C THR A 321 12.02 -17.06 -1.13
N ARG A 322 11.94 -15.82 -1.62
CA ARG A 322 11.89 -14.62 -0.76
C ARG A 322 10.67 -14.58 0.14
N LEU A 323 9.47 -14.89 -0.35
CA LEU A 323 8.26 -14.94 0.47
C LEU A 323 8.35 -16.01 1.57
N LEU A 324 8.91 -17.18 1.26
CA LEU A 324 9.14 -18.25 2.25
C LEU A 324 10.22 -17.86 3.27
N GLU A 325 11.28 -17.17 2.85
CA GLU A 325 12.32 -16.64 3.74
C GLU A 325 11.74 -15.60 4.72
N ILE A 326 10.94 -14.65 4.23
CA ILE A 326 10.26 -13.65 5.06
C ILE A 326 9.40 -14.35 6.13
N HIS A 327 8.61 -15.35 5.71
CA HIS A 327 7.79 -16.13 6.64
C HIS A 327 8.63 -16.91 7.67
N SER A 328 9.70 -17.57 7.22
CA SER A 328 10.59 -18.34 8.11
C SER A 328 11.26 -17.45 9.16
N ASN A 329 11.72 -16.26 8.76
CA ASN A 329 12.32 -15.29 9.66
C ASN A 329 11.33 -14.78 10.71
N LYS A 330 10.06 -14.60 10.33
CA LYS A 330 8.98 -14.23 11.25
C LYS A 330 8.74 -15.31 12.30
N SER A 331 8.62 -16.57 11.89
CA SER A 331 8.41 -17.71 12.81
C SER A 331 9.58 -17.88 13.79
N ARG A 332 10.82 -17.57 13.38
CA ARG A 332 11.99 -17.62 14.26
C ARG A 332 11.96 -16.51 15.31
N LYS A 333 11.60 -15.28 14.92
CA LYS A 333 11.48 -14.15 15.86
C LYS A 333 10.40 -14.40 16.91
N SER A 334 9.23 -14.88 16.50
CA SER A 334 8.13 -15.20 17.43
C SER A 334 8.42 -16.36 18.39
N ALA A 335 9.48 -17.13 18.17
CA ALA A 335 9.90 -18.21 19.08
C ALA A 335 10.96 -17.76 20.10
N GLN A 336 11.52 -16.56 19.93
CA GLN A 336 12.52 -15.98 20.85
C GLN A 336 11.90 -15.01 21.86
N ASP A 337 10.72 -14.48 21.55
CA ASP A 337 9.89 -13.64 22.41
C ASP A 337 8.97 -14.51 23.30
#